data_AF-A0A7W1JSV6-F1
#
_entry.id   AF-A0A7W1JSV6-F1
#
_cell.length_a   1.000
_cell.length_b   1.000
_cell.length_c   1.000
_cell.angle_alpha   90.00
_cell.angle_beta   90.00
_cell.angle_gamma   90.00
#
_symmetry.space_group_name_H-M   'P 1'
#
loop_
_entity.id
_entity.type
_entity.pdbx_description
1 polymer ?
#
loop_
_entity_poly.entity_id
_entity_poly.type
_entity_poly.pdbx_seq_one_letter_code
_entity_poly.pdbx_strand_id
1 'polypeptide(L)'
;PSKFVGERYIHSEDGGATFAGELVLGPPTNLDYAAEAGGKFPGDYMGVTTSGRAAHAVWNVASRPAEPGAEYHQTTWSAVIRR
;
A
#
# COMPACT_ATOMS: atom_id res chain seq x y z
N PRO A 1 -8.40 -5.47 16.65
CA PRO A 1 -7.94 -5.23 15.26
C PRO A 1 -6.48 -5.63 15.10
N SER A 2 -6.09 -6.21 13.95
CA SER A 2 -4.67 -6.46 13.65
C SER A 2 -3.91 -5.13 13.53
N LYS A 3 -2.67 -5.09 14.00
CA LYS A 3 -1.76 -3.96 13.76
C LYS A 3 -1.06 -4.00 12.40
N PHE A 4 -1.22 -5.12 11.68
CA PHE A 4 -0.68 -5.31 10.34
C PHE A 4 -1.78 -5.11 9.31
N VAL A 5 -1.52 -4.27 8.32
CA VAL A 5 -2.41 -3.99 7.19
C VAL A 5 -1.70 -4.35 5.90
N GLY A 6 -2.38 -5.04 4.98
CA GLY A 6 -1.84 -5.35 3.66
C GLY A 6 -2.44 -4.44 2.60
N GLU A 7 -1.62 -4.01 1.64
CA GLU A 7 -2.09 -3.32 0.44
C GLU A 7 -2.53 -4.36 -0.60
N ARG A 8 -3.63 -4.10 -1.30
CA ARG A 8 -4.19 -5.02 -2.30
C ARG A 8 -4.65 -4.29 -3.54
N TYR A 9 -4.48 -4.94 -4.69
CA TYR A 9 -4.93 -4.45 -5.98
C TYR A 9 -5.92 -5.42 -6.60
N ILE A 10 -7.03 -4.88 -7.09
CA ILE A 10 -8.01 -5.60 -7.88
C ILE A 10 -8.53 -4.65 -8.96
N HIS A 11 -8.79 -5.17 -10.16
CA HIS A 11 -9.26 -4.35 -11.27
C HIS A 11 -10.43 -4.99 -12.00
N SER A 12 -11.15 -4.15 -12.75
CA SER A 12 -12.22 -4.55 -13.64
C SER A 12 -11.92 -4.07 -15.07
N GLU A 13 -12.34 -4.86 -16.05
CA GLU A 13 -12.24 -4.51 -17.47
C GLU A 13 -13.62 -4.37 -18.14
N ASP A 14 -14.71 -4.53 -17.38
CA ASP A 14 -16.09 -4.53 -17.86
C ASP A 14 -16.97 -3.49 -17.15
N GLY A 15 -16.37 -2.38 -16.73
CA GLY A 15 -17.09 -1.28 -16.08
C GLY A 15 -17.48 -1.57 -14.62
N GLY A 16 -16.80 -2.52 -13.97
CA GLY A 16 -17.03 -2.89 -12.58
C GLY A 16 -18.05 -4.01 -12.40
N ALA A 17 -18.49 -4.68 -13.46
CA ALA A 17 -19.42 -5.80 -13.37
C ALA A 17 -18.74 -7.06 -12.81
N THR A 18 -17.49 -7.30 -13.20
CA THR A 18 -16.62 -8.34 -12.65
C THR A 18 -15.24 -7.77 -12.33
N PHE A 19 -14.54 -8.47 -11.44
CA PHE A 19 -13.18 -8.12 -11.02
C PHE A 19 -12.25 -9.30 -11.22
N ALA A 20 -11.02 -9.02 -11.63
CA ALA A 20 -9.95 -10.00 -11.74
C ALA A 20 -9.55 -10.55 -10.36
N GLY A 21 -8.60 -11.49 -10.36
CA GLY A 21 -8.00 -11.98 -9.13
C GLY A 21 -7.30 -10.87 -8.34
N GLU A 22 -7.49 -10.87 -7.02
CA GLU A 22 -6.84 -9.92 -6.12
C GLU A 22 -5.33 -10.20 -6.01
N LEU A 23 -4.52 -9.14 -6.12
CA LEU A 23 -3.08 -9.17 -5.92
C LEU A 23 -2.73 -8.56 -4.56
N VAL A 24 -1.86 -9.23 -3.82
CA VAL A 24 -1.25 -8.68 -2.60
C VAL A 24 -0.03 -7.83 -3.01
N LEU A 25 -0.02 -6.56 -2.60
CA LEU A 25 1.04 -5.61 -2.92
C LEU A 25 2.06 -5.53 -1.78
N GLY A 26 3.14 -6.30 -1.93
CA GLY A 26 4.24 -6.30 -0.98
C GLY A 26 3.90 -6.89 0.40
N PRO A 27 4.79 -6.72 1.39
CA PRO A 27 4.56 -7.18 2.75
C PRO A 27 3.54 -6.27 3.49
N PRO A 28 2.92 -6.76 4.57
CA PRO A 28 2.02 -5.94 5.36
C PRO A 28 2.76 -4.80 6.09
N THR A 29 2.15 -3.61 6.11
CA THR A 29 2.59 -2.46 6.90
C THR A 29 2.27 -2.65 8.38
N ASN A 30 3.22 -2.35 9.26
CA ASN A 30 3.00 -2.38 10.71
C ASN A 30 2.63 -0.99 11.22
N LEU A 31 1.37 -0.82 11.60
CA LEU A 31 0.83 0.47 12.04
C LEU A 31 1.35 0.94 13.40
N ASP A 32 2.18 0.16 14.12
CA ASP A 32 2.88 0.67 15.29
C ASP A 32 4.04 1.61 14.93
N TYR A 33 4.47 1.61 13.65
CA TYR A 33 5.59 2.43 13.15
C TYR A 33 5.19 3.34 11.99
N ALA A 34 3.90 3.40 11.68
CA ALA A 34 3.36 4.29 10.66
C ALA A 34 3.35 5.73 11.18
N ALA A 35 3.39 6.70 10.26
CA ALA A 35 3.14 8.09 10.62
C ALA A 35 1.74 8.24 11.25
N GLU A 36 1.51 9.35 11.96
CA GLU A 36 0.23 9.62 12.62
C GLU A 36 -0.31 11.02 12.29
N ALA A 37 -1.63 11.13 12.14
CA ALA A 37 -2.36 12.39 11.94
C ALA A 37 -3.73 12.31 12.62
N GLY A 38 -3.77 12.58 13.94
CA GLY A 38 -4.98 12.33 14.76
C GLY A 38 -5.30 10.84 14.96
N GLY A 39 -4.34 9.96 14.64
CA GLY A 39 -4.43 8.51 14.68
C GLY A 39 -3.44 7.88 13.71
N LYS A 40 -3.33 6.54 13.75
CA LYS A 40 -2.46 5.75 12.84
C LYS A 40 -2.79 6.04 11.38
N PHE A 41 -1.80 6.42 10.59
CA PHE A 41 -1.97 6.85 9.20
C PHE A 41 -1.29 5.88 8.23
N PRO A 42 -2.05 5.01 7.53
CA PRO A 42 -1.49 3.93 6.72
C PRO A 42 -0.82 4.37 5.42
N GLY A 43 -0.93 5.64 5.00
CA GLY A 43 -0.19 6.07 3.81
C GLY A 43 -0.31 7.53 3.41
N ASP A 44 0.83 8.21 3.52
CA ASP A 44 1.08 9.58 3.08
C ASP A 44 1.01 9.75 1.55
N TYR A 45 1.51 8.74 0.82
CA TYR A 45 1.63 8.73 -0.64
C TYR A 45 1.04 7.44 -1.27
N MET A 46 -0.19 7.08 -0.93
CA MET A 46 -0.87 5.95 -1.59
C MET A 46 -1.64 6.42 -2.81
N GLY A 47 -1.58 5.66 -3.90
CA GLY A 47 -2.34 5.96 -5.10
C GLY A 47 -2.21 4.90 -6.18
N VAL A 48 -3.23 4.82 -7.02
CA VAL A 48 -3.22 4.00 -8.22
C VAL A 48 -3.60 4.85 -9.41
N THR A 49 -2.84 4.73 -10.49
CA THR A 49 -3.19 5.29 -11.79
C THR A 49 -3.10 4.20 -12.85
N THR A 50 -3.77 4.41 -13.98
CA THR A 50 -3.80 3.44 -15.07
C THR A 50 -3.26 4.07 -16.36
N SER A 51 -2.50 3.26 -17.10
CA SER A 51 -2.24 3.44 -18.52
C SER A 51 -2.94 2.32 -19.28
N GLY A 52 -3.12 2.44 -20.60
CA GLY A 52 -4.00 1.53 -21.36
C GLY A 52 -3.77 0.02 -21.17
N ARG A 53 -2.58 -0.43 -20.74
CA ARG A 53 -2.26 -1.85 -20.46
C ARG A 53 -1.63 -2.11 -19.09
N ALA A 54 -1.59 -1.12 -18.20
CA ALA A 54 -0.96 -1.29 -16.91
C ALA A 54 -1.58 -0.40 -15.84
N ALA A 55 -1.52 -0.85 -14.58
CA ALA A 55 -1.71 0.01 -13.43
C ALA A 55 -0.35 0.34 -12.80
N HIS A 56 -0.23 1.56 -12.29
CA HIS A 56 0.92 2.04 -11.55
C HIS A 56 0.42 2.31 -10.13
N ALA A 57 0.80 1.44 -9.21
CA ALA A 57 0.47 1.56 -7.80
C ALA A 57 1.65 2.14 -7.04
N VAL A 58 1.36 3.01 -6.08
CA VAL A 58 2.29 3.52 -5.08
C VAL A 58 1.68 3.30 -3.72
N TRP A 59 2.43 2.74 -2.77
CA TRP A 59 1.98 2.50 -1.41
C TRP A 59 3.11 2.63 -0.41
N ASN A 60 2.76 2.66 0.88
CA ASN A 60 3.74 2.83 1.95
C ASN A 60 3.81 1.58 2.84
N VAL A 61 5.04 1.22 3.22
CA VAL A 61 5.31 0.11 4.13
C VAL A 61 6.03 0.67 5.35
N ALA A 62 5.37 0.58 6.51
CA ALA A 62 5.94 0.93 7.80
C ALA A 62 6.49 -0.31 8.51
N SER A 63 7.64 -0.15 9.15
CA SER A 63 8.35 -1.21 9.86
C SER A 63 9.13 -0.64 11.03
N ARG A 64 9.62 -1.51 11.92
CA ARG A 64 10.46 -1.05 13.03
C ARG A 64 11.67 -0.27 12.47
N PRO A 65 11.95 0.94 12.97
CA PRO A 65 13.13 1.69 12.59
C PRO A 65 14.42 0.96 12.98
N ALA A 66 15.44 1.05 12.12
CA ALA A 66 16.79 0.56 12.45
C ALA A 66 17.55 1.53 13.37
N GLU A 67 17.28 2.82 13.24
CA GLU A 67 17.91 3.89 14.02
C GLU A 67 17.39 3.92 15.46
N PRO A 68 18.26 3.84 16.49
CA PRO A 68 17.84 3.94 17.88
C PRO A 68 17.16 5.29 18.18
N GLY A 69 16.00 5.23 18.83
CA GLY A 69 15.23 6.43 19.21
C GLY A 69 14.31 6.98 18.13
N ALA A 70 14.36 6.44 16.90
CA ALA A 70 13.36 6.75 15.89
C ALA A 70 12.02 6.07 16.26
N GLU A 71 10.93 6.83 16.14
CA GLU A 71 9.58 6.36 16.45
C GLU A 71 8.90 5.78 15.21
N TYR A 72 9.04 6.46 14.07
CA TYR A 72 8.43 6.08 12.81
C TYR A 72 9.48 5.67 11.78
N HIS A 73 9.10 4.73 10.92
CA HIS A 73 9.89 4.40 9.74
C HIS A 73 8.96 3.89 8.65
N GLN A 74 9.00 4.56 7.50
CA GLN A 74 8.15 4.29 6.35
C GLN A 74 8.96 4.35 5.07
N THR A 75 8.69 3.40 4.17
CA THR A 75 9.26 3.39 2.82
C THR A 75 8.14 3.45 1.80
N THR A 76 8.32 4.24 0.74
CA THR A 76 7.38 4.31 -0.38
C THR A 76 7.80 3.33 -1.46
N TRP A 77 6.86 2.45 -1.81
CA TRP A 77 7.04 1.39 -2.80
C TRP A 77 6.18 1.72 -4.01
N SER A 78 6.61 1.22 -5.17
CA SER A 78 5.79 1.31 -6.38
C SER A 78 5.92 0.06 -7.23
N ALA A 79 4.88 -0.24 -8.00
CA ALA A 79 4.89 -1.33 -8.97
C ALA A 79 4.12 -0.96 -10.23
N VAL A 80 4.56 -1.54 -11.34
CA VAL A 80 3.81 -1.57 -12.60
C VAL A 80 3.17 -2.95 -12.72
N ILE A 81 1.85 -2.98 -12.64
CA ILE A 81 1.03 -4.18 -12.74
C ILE A 81 0.54 -4.25 -14.19
N ARG A 82 1.06 -5.22 -14.94
CA ARG A 82 0.65 -5.44 -16.34
C ARG A 82 -0.60 -6.31 -16.38
N ARG A 83 -1.47 -6.04 -17.35
CA ARG A 83 -2.51 -6.98 -17.77
C ARG A 83 -1.90 -8.21 -18.43
#